data_AF-A0A182RVU9-F1
#
_entry.id   AF-A0A182RVU9-F1
#
_cell.length_a   1.000
_cell.length_b   1.000
_cell.length_c   1.000
_cell.angle_alpha   90.00
_cell.angle_beta   90.00
_cell.angle_gamma   90.00
#
_symmetry.space_group_name_H-M   'P 1'
#
loop_
_entity.id
_entity.type
_entity.pdbx_description
1 polymer ?
#
loop_
_entity_poly.entity_id
_entity_poly.type
_entity_poly.pdbx_seq_one_letter_code
_entity_poly.pdbx_strand_id
1 'polypeptide(L)'
;MSLPCTSSSVGMARVLKLLAVGVVVQSVFFTSPSTAISPLLSSTSVPPSATFLTVNQCEEYPVPQLNFVERSKIPLDCRCPNGYIAVHPHEQTNKALCVGIRAAGPWQDGCVQSGTATDYYDLDVNELGKVRELLLRMNVSECWISARRLLKYGELVRRLPGARWNAPVEVLKLPGADYSNDRDCAAVRIDQQSVQLSYQNCSAILPQLCVYREGSLLQLHCEANEFTTRYSSHQRYCFSIRKSSLNTIRILRLAMKTNSSFVIDNNRKGQLLIEMYDASKDCSDGSNVIYADQKDYTHHAHRRDVSDINSMSSRDISEIRDLIPIISSDPRDFACIAKQRVQIDSDSLVTLDGTCPGMYLYFDKARHKLFLTVYGGRWFWREDTSNNGFVCFTNINDEQLHSLKVKKLSASHVKTEEPENRVMYKVKLEEYGPPRPYWCEAHLVPNFTLIKTDIVLAQRKPDCRRYFSATIELVLNRSCTRAPDTLRLKDYDERIDEYIKNRRKQLPNLKHIFAAIKTINTKRVENFWTSASNDWYTVRLLLHIVAKCAKKWNKAELLEPESNEIGKLSFIVSASFIPGSCN
;
A
#
# COMPACT_ATOMS: atom_id res chain seq x y z
N MET A 1 -48.41 15.59 -52.84
CA MET A 1 -49.43 16.56 -52.38
C MET A 1 -48.71 17.77 -51.81
N SER A 2 -48.99 18.93 -52.38
CA SER A 2 -48.85 20.27 -51.76
C SER A 2 -47.43 20.80 -51.44
N LEU A 3 -46.80 21.42 -52.45
CA LEU A 3 -46.26 22.80 -52.49
C LEU A 3 -46.31 23.67 -51.18
N PRO A 4 -45.62 24.84 -51.09
CA PRO A 4 -44.28 25.24 -51.58
C PRO A 4 -43.53 26.27 -50.68
N CYS A 5 -42.49 26.92 -51.25
CA CYS A 5 -41.95 28.27 -50.98
C CYS A 5 -40.82 28.40 -49.93
N THR A 6 -39.73 29.16 -50.13
CA THR A 6 -39.35 30.10 -51.22
C THR A 6 -37.85 30.41 -51.19
N SER A 7 -37.35 30.69 -52.39
CA SER A 7 -36.11 31.36 -52.81
C SER A 7 -35.57 32.52 -51.95
N SER A 8 -34.24 32.72 -51.95
CA SER A 8 -33.64 33.84 -52.71
C SER A 8 -32.10 33.74 -52.76
N SER A 9 -31.60 34.09 -53.94
CA SER A 9 -30.20 34.11 -54.38
C SER A 9 -29.74 35.56 -54.57
N VAL A 10 -28.52 35.91 -54.14
CA VAL A 10 -27.58 36.89 -54.77
C VAL A 10 -26.23 36.58 -54.09
N GLY A 11 -25.07 36.31 -54.70
CA GLY A 11 -24.51 36.72 -55.98
C GLY A 11 -23.33 37.67 -55.71
N MET A 12 -22.09 37.19 -55.72
CA MET A 12 -20.95 37.82 -56.43
C MET A 12 -19.60 37.17 -56.11
N ALA A 13 -18.84 37.03 -57.20
CA ALA A 13 -17.56 36.36 -57.36
C ALA A 13 -16.35 37.17 -56.85
N ARG A 14 -15.28 36.45 -56.48
CA ARG A 14 -13.95 36.37 -57.14
C ARG A 14 -12.93 35.82 -56.11
N VAL A 15 -12.39 34.60 -56.30
CA VAL A 15 -11.18 34.27 -57.08
C VAL A 15 -9.93 34.91 -56.40
N LEU A 16 -8.98 34.18 -55.81
CA LEU A 16 -8.03 33.32 -56.53
C LEU A 16 -7.10 32.53 -55.57
N LYS A 17 -6.77 31.28 -55.98
CA LYS A 17 -5.53 30.50 -55.77
C LYS A 17 -5.22 29.90 -54.38
N LEU A 18 -5.43 28.58 -54.28
CA LEU A 18 -4.51 27.70 -53.57
C LEU A 18 -4.32 26.38 -54.35
N LEU A 19 -3.04 26.00 -54.36
CA LEU A 19 -2.35 24.85 -54.92
C LEU A 19 -3.13 23.54 -55.14
N ALA A 20 -2.93 22.98 -56.34
CA ALA A 20 -3.19 21.58 -56.66
C ALA A 20 -1.91 20.75 -56.44
N VAL A 21 -1.98 19.75 -55.57
CA VAL A 21 -1.21 18.49 -55.70
C VAL A 21 -2.08 17.35 -55.16
N GLY A 22 -2.42 16.42 -56.06
CA GLY A 22 -2.36 14.97 -55.85
C GLY A 22 -3.18 14.34 -54.72
N VAL A 23 -4.35 13.83 -55.10
CA VAL A 23 -5.22 12.89 -54.37
C VAL A 23 -4.54 11.51 -54.20
N VAL A 24 -4.65 10.90 -53.00
CA VAL A 24 -5.03 9.47 -52.85
C VAL A 24 -5.86 9.28 -51.56
N VAL A 25 -7.18 9.16 -51.78
CA VAL A 25 -8.18 8.24 -51.19
C VAL A 25 -7.94 7.69 -49.77
N GLN A 26 -8.83 8.04 -48.82
CA GLN A 26 -9.69 7.05 -48.14
C GLN A 26 -10.91 7.71 -47.48
N SER A 27 -12.01 6.98 -47.58
CA SER A 27 -13.41 7.35 -47.32
C SER A 27 -13.72 7.63 -45.85
N VAL A 28 -14.52 8.69 -45.66
CA VAL A 28 -15.20 9.06 -44.41
C VAL A 28 -16.58 8.39 -44.38
N PHE A 29 -16.92 7.75 -43.27
CA PHE A 29 -18.31 7.68 -42.81
C PHE A 29 -18.37 8.19 -41.37
N PHE A 30 -19.03 9.34 -41.20
CA PHE A 30 -19.52 9.85 -39.94
C PHE A 30 -20.86 9.19 -39.62
N THR A 31 -21.00 8.62 -38.42
CA THR A 31 -22.27 8.58 -37.69
C THR A 31 -22.01 8.79 -36.19
N SER A 32 -22.85 9.63 -35.60
CA SER A 32 -22.82 10.33 -34.31
C SER A 32 -22.87 9.42 -33.05
N PRO A 33 -22.68 9.99 -31.84
CA PRO A 33 -22.26 9.27 -30.64
C PRO A 33 -23.46 8.79 -29.80
N SER A 34 -23.35 7.57 -29.29
CA SER A 34 -24.24 7.03 -28.26
C SER A 34 -23.43 6.57 -27.06
N THR A 35 -23.73 7.22 -25.95
CA THR A 35 -23.43 6.95 -24.55
C THR A 35 -23.46 5.45 -24.19
N ALA A 36 -22.33 4.94 -23.69
CA ALA A 36 -22.29 3.80 -22.78
C ALA A 36 -21.04 3.90 -21.89
N ILE A 37 -21.25 4.31 -20.65
CA ILE A 37 -20.28 4.28 -19.56
C ILE A 37 -20.02 2.81 -19.25
N SER A 38 -18.78 2.35 -19.42
CA SER A 38 -18.30 1.07 -18.88
C SER A 38 -17.19 1.36 -17.86
N PRO A 39 -17.24 0.78 -16.64
CA PRO A 39 -16.19 0.98 -15.66
C PRO A 39 -14.95 0.18 -16.09
N LEU A 40 -13.79 0.85 -16.11
CA LEU A 40 -12.49 0.18 -16.21
C LEU A 40 -12.31 -0.73 -14.98
N LEU A 41 -12.63 -2.00 -15.14
CA LEU A 41 -12.04 -3.08 -14.35
C LEU A 41 -10.57 -3.15 -14.78
N SER A 42 -9.70 -2.54 -13.97
CA SER A 42 -8.27 -2.81 -14.02
C SER A 42 -8.07 -4.31 -13.84
N SER A 43 -7.62 -4.96 -14.91
CA SER A 43 -7.26 -6.38 -14.94
C SER A 43 -6.17 -6.67 -13.93
N THR A 44 -6.55 -7.28 -12.81
CA THR A 44 -5.64 -7.86 -11.82
C THR A 44 -5.05 -9.14 -12.41
N SER A 45 -3.99 -9.00 -13.19
CA SER A 45 -3.12 -10.15 -13.51
C SER A 45 -2.34 -10.49 -12.25
N VAL A 46 -2.59 -11.67 -11.68
CA VAL A 46 -1.73 -12.28 -10.66
C VAL A 46 -0.30 -12.29 -11.20
N PRO A 47 0.68 -11.62 -10.55
CA PRO A 47 2.05 -11.66 -11.04
C PRO A 47 2.57 -13.10 -10.96
N PRO A 48 3.40 -13.56 -11.91
CA PRO A 48 3.99 -14.89 -11.86
C PRO A 48 4.73 -15.07 -10.53
N SER A 49 4.65 -16.29 -9.97
CA SER A 49 5.34 -16.67 -8.73
C SER A 49 6.79 -16.21 -8.80
N ALA A 50 7.12 -15.19 -8.01
CA ALA A 50 8.41 -14.55 -8.10
C ALA A 50 9.50 -15.50 -7.62
N THR A 51 10.50 -15.71 -8.48
CA THR A 51 11.65 -16.54 -8.15
C THR A 51 12.56 -15.81 -7.18
N PHE A 52 12.70 -16.34 -5.97
CA PHE A 52 13.72 -15.89 -5.02
C PHE A 52 15.07 -16.49 -5.41
N LEU A 53 16.12 -15.67 -5.32
CA LEU A 53 17.52 -16.07 -5.52
C LEU A 53 18.13 -16.66 -4.24
N THR A 54 17.56 -16.30 -3.09
CA THR A 54 17.91 -16.85 -1.78
C THR A 54 17.34 -18.26 -1.63
N VAL A 55 18.22 -19.22 -1.33
CA VAL A 55 17.86 -20.64 -1.13
C VAL A 55 17.73 -20.90 0.36
N ASN A 56 16.56 -21.34 0.81
CA ASN A 56 16.30 -21.61 2.23
C ASN A 56 16.50 -23.10 2.56
N GLN A 57 17.18 -23.39 3.67
CA GLN A 57 17.45 -24.77 4.08
C GLN A 57 16.28 -25.41 4.84
N CYS A 58 15.21 -24.67 5.09
CA CYS A 58 14.10 -25.16 5.90
C CYS A 58 13.43 -26.41 5.30
N GLU A 59 13.29 -26.46 3.98
CA GLU A 59 12.57 -27.55 3.29
C GLU A 59 13.51 -28.68 2.81
N GLU A 60 14.83 -28.54 2.98
CA GLU A 60 15.83 -29.50 2.49
C GLU A 60 15.95 -30.75 3.37
N TYR A 61 15.65 -30.63 4.66
CA TYR A 61 15.77 -31.73 5.63
C TYR A 61 14.44 -32.46 5.80
N PRO A 62 14.42 -33.81 5.76
CA PRO A 62 13.21 -34.58 6.03
C PRO A 62 12.70 -34.26 7.44
N VAL A 63 11.38 -34.15 7.61
CA VAL A 63 10.77 -33.96 8.93
C VAL A 63 11.18 -35.14 9.80
N PRO A 64 12.02 -34.95 10.85
CA PRO A 64 12.40 -36.06 11.70
C PRO A 64 11.15 -36.70 12.31
N GLN A 65 11.17 -37.98 12.66
CA GLN A 65 10.15 -38.51 13.58
C GLN A 65 10.33 -37.77 14.92
N LEU A 66 9.42 -36.83 15.21
CA LEU A 66 9.60 -35.83 16.25
C LEU A 66 9.04 -36.34 17.59
N ASN A 67 9.86 -37.04 18.37
CA ASN A 67 9.78 -36.91 19.82
C ASN A 67 10.27 -35.49 20.14
N PHE A 68 9.44 -34.62 20.71
CA PHE A 68 9.60 -33.16 20.82
C PHE A 68 10.82 -32.53 20.15
N VAL A 69 10.52 -31.57 19.27
CA VAL A 69 11.47 -30.62 18.73
C VAL A 69 12.41 -30.11 19.83
N GLU A 70 13.62 -30.66 19.88
CA GLU A 70 14.75 -29.92 20.39
C GLU A 70 14.78 -28.66 19.52
N ARG A 71 14.46 -27.48 20.06
CA ARG A 71 14.37 -26.22 19.29
C ARG A 71 15.64 -25.98 18.46
N SER A 72 16.76 -26.54 18.91
CA SER A 72 18.07 -26.60 18.26
C SER A 72 18.10 -27.40 16.96
N LYS A 73 17.18 -28.34 16.74
CA LYS A 73 17.12 -29.22 15.55
C LYS A 73 16.30 -28.65 14.39
N ILE A 74 15.46 -27.64 14.62
CA ILE A 74 14.79 -26.94 13.50
C ILE A 74 15.77 -25.93 12.90
N PRO A 75 16.02 -25.98 11.58
CA PRO A 75 16.85 -24.98 10.90
C PRO A 75 16.36 -23.56 11.18
N LEU A 76 17.28 -22.62 11.42
CA LEU A 76 16.94 -21.22 11.69
C LEU A 76 16.12 -20.58 10.56
N ASP A 77 16.35 -21.01 9.31
CA ASP A 77 15.61 -20.58 8.12
C ASP A 77 14.10 -20.88 8.21
N CYS A 78 13.68 -21.84 9.03
CA CYS A 78 12.26 -22.12 9.24
C CYS A 78 11.51 -21.02 9.98
N ARG A 79 12.23 -20.09 10.62
CA ARG A 79 11.67 -18.86 11.20
C ARG A 79 11.38 -17.78 10.15
N CYS A 80 11.84 -17.99 8.91
CA CYS A 80 11.74 -17.01 7.83
C CYS A 80 10.66 -17.40 6.82
N PRO A 81 10.02 -16.44 6.12
CA PRO A 81 9.08 -16.73 5.02
C PRO A 81 9.71 -17.60 3.91
N ASN A 82 8.87 -18.19 3.05
CA ASN A 82 9.36 -18.94 1.88
C ASN A 82 10.22 -18.03 0.98
N GLY A 83 11.38 -18.53 0.57
CA GLY A 83 12.34 -17.78 -0.23
C GLY A 83 13.23 -16.82 0.57
N TYR A 84 13.17 -16.82 1.90
CA TYR A 84 14.02 -16.01 2.76
C TYR A 84 15.00 -16.90 3.53
N ILE A 85 16.18 -16.37 3.82
CA ILE A 85 17.20 -17.00 4.66
C ILE A 85 17.37 -16.21 5.97
N ALA A 86 17.67 -16.91 7.05
CA ALA A 86 17.99 -16.30 8.33
C ALA A 86 19.43 -15.76 8.30
N VAL A 87 19.60 -14.45 8.48
CA VAL A 87 20.93 -13.80 8.51
C VAL A 87 21.39 -13.47 9.92
N HIS A 88 20.46 -13.34 10.86
CA HIS A 88 20.78 -13.08 12.26
C HIS A 88 19.67 -13.64 13.17
N PRO A 89 19.96 -14.63 14.03
CA PRO A 89 18.99 -15.08 15.02
C PRO A 89 18.95 -14.11 16.20
N HIS A 90 17.75 -13.80 16.71
CA HIS A 90 17.60 -13.05 17.95
C HIS A 90 17.36 -14.03 19.10
N GLU A 91 18.40 -14.60 19.69
CA GLU A 91 18.34 -15.75 20.61
C GLU A 91 17.29 -15.66 21.74
N GLN A 92 17.01 -14.45 22.24
CA GLN A 92 16.01 -14.19 23.29
C GLN A 92 14.55 -14.27 22.78
N THR A 93 14.37 -14.35 21.47
CA THR A 93 13.07 -14.40 20.80
C THR A 93 13.08 -15.53 19.78
N ASN A 94 11.94 -16.16 19.51
CA ASN A 94 11.84 -17.13 18.40
C ASN A 94 11.85 -16.45 17.01
N LYS A 95 12.44 -15.26 16.91
CA LYS A 95 12.54 -14.46 15.69
C LYS A 95 13.95 -14.52 15.11
N ALA A 96 14.05 -14.19 13.84
CA ALA A 96 15.30 -13.97 13.15
C ALA A 96 15.12 -12.77 12.22
N LEU A 97 16.22 -12.07 11.95
CA LEU A 97 16.31 -11.21 10.77
C LEU A 97 16.42 -12.12 9.56
N CYS A 98 15.47 -11.97 8.66
CA CYS A 98 15.33 -12.76 7.46
C CYS A 98 15.49 -11.87 6.23
N VAL A 99 16.23 -12.36 5.24
CA VAL A 99 16.44 -11.65 3.97
C VAL A 99 16.02 -12.53 2.81
N GLY A 100 15.21 -11.97 1.92
CA GLY A 100 14.85 -12.57 0.65
C GLY A 100 15.30 -11.65 -0.48
N ILE A 101 15.95 -12.21 -1.50
CA ILE A 101 16.30 -11.48 -2.72
C ILE A 101 15.47 -12.04 -3.86
N ARG A 102 14.59 -11.23 -4.43
CA ARG A 102 13.80 -11.61 -5.61
C ARG A 102 14.61 -11.35 -6.87
N ALA A 103 14.39 -12.18 -7.89
CA ALA A 103 15.03 -12.05 -9.20
C ALA A 103 14.84 -10.63 -9.79
N ALA A 104 15.80 -10.23 -10.62
CA ALA A 104 15.83 -8.89 -11.17
C ALA A 104 14.60 -8.58 -12.03
N GLY A 105 14.02 -7.40 -11.82
CA GLY A 105 12.82 -6.97 -12.52
C GLY A 105 12.53 -5.50 -12.28
N PRO A 106 11.44 -4.97 -12.87
CA PRO A 106 10.95 -3.64 -12.54
C PRO A 106 10.55 -3.57 -11.07
N TRP A 107 10.56 -2.35 -10.53
CA TRP A 107 10.12 -2.11 -9.16
C TRP A 107 8.65 -2.53 -8.99
N GLN A 108 8.37 -3.24 -7.89
CA GLN A 108 7.04 -3.76 -7.58
C GLN A 108 6.88 -3.89 -6.06
N ASP A 109 5.63 -3.95 -5.60
CA ASP A 109 5.25 -4.23 -4.20
C ASP A 109 5.46 -5.72 -3.84
N GLY A 110 6.58 -6.31 -4.26
CA GLY A 110 6.77 -7.75 -4.28
C GLY A 110 7.15 -8.40 -2.95
N CYS A 111 7.59 -7.62 -1.97
CA CYS A 111 7.88 -8.11 -0.62
C CYS A 111 6.61 -8.27 0.23
N VAL A 112 5.49 -7.68 -0.20
CA VAL A 112 4.23 -7.62 0.55
C VAL A 112 3.66 -9.01 0.86
N GLN A 113 3.85 -9.99 -0.04
CA GLN A 113 3.34 -11.36 0.12
C GLN A 113 3.92 -12.11 1.34
N SER A 114 5.06 -11.67 1.85
CA SER A 114 5.67 -12.19 3.08
C SER A 114 4.99 -11.67 4.36
N GLY A 115 4.19 -10.61 4.24
CA GLY A 115 3.55 -9.91 5.36
C GLY A 115 4.53 -9.13 6.25
N THR A 116 5.71 -8.81 5.73
CA THR A 116 6.64 -7.90 6.39
C THR A 116 6.12 -6.46 6.40
N ALA A 117 6.44 -5.75 7.48
CA ALA A 117 6.29 -4.32 7.66
C ALA A 117 7.64 -3.63 7.92
N THR A 118 8.74 -4.36 7.75
CA THR A 118 10.12 -3.93 8.01
C THR A 118 10.81 -3.60 6.70
N ASP A 119 11.21 -2.34 6.54
CA ASP A 119 12.01 -1.86 5.42
C ASP A 119 13.52 -1.92 5.77
N TYR A 120 14.38 -1.78 4.77
CA TYR A 120 15.83 -1.73 4.91
C TYR A 120 16.30 -0.66 5.91
N TYR A 121 15.68 0.53 5.88
CA TYR A 121 16.02 1.64 6.77
C TYR A 121 15.45 1.52 8.19
N ASP A 122 14.72 0.44 8.49
CA ASP A 122 14.25 0.16 9.85
C ASP A 122 15.22 -0.75 10.63
N LEU A 123 16.29 -1.18 9.97
CA LEU A 123 17.34 -2.03 10.53
C LEU A 123 18.37 -1.19 11.29
N ASP A 124 18.86 -1.75 12.40
CA ASP A 124 19.98 -1.16 13.12
C ASP A 124 21.32 -1.36 12.38
N VAL A 125 22.38 -0.71 12.87
CA VAL A 125 23.71 -0.73 12.21
C VAL A 125 24.29 -2.16 12.10
N ASN A 126 24.04 -3.03 13.08
CA ASN A 126 24.52 -4.41 13.07
C ASN A 126 23.72 -5.25 12.07
N GLU A 127 22.39 -5.12 12.08
CA GLU A 127 21.49 -5.76 11.12
C GLU A 127 21.83 -5.34 9.68
N LEU A 128 22.03 -4.04 9.43
CA LEU A 128 22.48 -3.49 8.15
C LEU A 128 23.81 -4.11 7.71
N GLY A 129 24.75 -4.28 8.64
CA GLY A 129 26.03 -4.94 8.38
C GLY A 129 25.86 -6.38 7.89
N LYS A 130 24.95 -7.15 8.49
CA LYS A 130 24.65 -8.54 8.10
C LYS A 130 23.98 -8.63 6.73
N VAL A 131 23.00 -7.76 6.47
CA VAL A 131 22.33 -7.68 5.16
C VAL A 131 23.32 -7.32 4.06
N ARG A 132 24.23 -6.38 4.32
CA ARG A 132 25.28 -5.97 3.39
C ARG A 132 26.27 -7.10 3.08
N GLU A 133 26.74 -7.81 4.10
CA GLU A 133 27.65 -8.95 3.93
C GLU A 133 27.03 -10.01 3.01
N LEU A 134 25.75 -10.31 3.20
CA LEU A 134 24.99 -11.22 2.34
C LEU A 134 24.93 -10.69 0.89
N LEU A 135 24.57 -9.42 0.70
CA LEU A 135 24.42 -8.84 -0.62
C LEU A 135 25.74 -8.84 -1.41
N LEU A 136 26.86 -8.53 -0.73
CA LEU A 136 28.20 -8.64 -1.32
C LEU A 136 28.55 -10.08 -1.70
N ARG A 137 28.25 -11.06 -0.84
CA ARG A 137 28.46 -12.49 -1.12
C ARG A 137 27.66 -12.98 -2.32
N MET A 138 26.49 -12.41 -2.54
CA MET A 138 25.61 -12.71 -3.67
C MET A 138 25.92 -11.86 -4.93
N ASN A 139 27.00 -11.06 -4.92
CA ASN A 139 27.37 -10.14 -5.99
C ASN A 139 26.24 -9.15 -6.37
N VAL A 140 25.45 -8.71 -5.39
CA VAL A 140 24.39 -7.71 -5.58
C VAL A 140 24.93 -6.33 -5.18
N SER A 141 25.24 -5.50 -6.17
CA SER A 141 25.77 -4.14 -5.99
C SER A 141 24.67 -3.06 -5.94
N GLU A 142 23.48 -3.34 -6.48
CA GLU A 142 22.35 -2.41 -6.46
C GLU A 142 21.05 -3.20 -6.44
N CYS A 143 20.12 -2.83 -5.55
CA CYS A 143 18.83 -3.52 -5.43
C CYS A 143 17.69 -2.58 -5.02
N TRP A 144 16.48 -2.92 -5.45
CA TRP A 144 15.27 -2.24 -5.06
C TRP A 144 14.99 -2.42 -3.57
N ILE A 145 14.54 -1.34 -2.92
CA ILE A 145 13.92 -1.39 -1.59
C ILE A 145 12.42 -1.16 -1.69
N SER A 146 11.68 -1.48 -0.62
CA SER A 146 10.21 -1.40 -0.58
C SER A 146 9.70 0.02 -0.31
N ALA A 147 10.29 1.00 -1.01
CA ALA A 147 9.98 2.41 -0.87
C ALA A 147 10.00 3.12 -2.23
N ARG A 148 9.11 4.10 -2.41
CA ARG A 148 9.05 4.96 -3.61
C ARG A 148 8.43 6.32 -3.31
N ARG A 149 8.57 7.26 -4.23
CA ARG A 149 7.81 8.51 -4.23
C ARG A 149 6.44 8.26 -4.85
N LEU A 150 5.42 8.86 -4.25
CA LEU A 150 4.04 8.85 -4.76
C LEU A 150 3.62 10.22 -5.28
N LEU A 151 4.27 11.28 -4.82
CA LEU A 151 4.04 12.66 -5.24
C LEU A 151 5.30 13.16 -5.93
N LYS A 152 5.11 14.02 -6.95
CA LYS A 152 6.21 14.54 -7.78
C LYS A 152 7.32 15.22 -6.97
N TYR A 153 6.94 16.01 -5.97
CA TYR A 153 7.88 16.66 -5.05
C TYR A 153 7.89 16.00 -3.68
N GLY A 154 7.33 14.79 -3.61
CA GLY A 154 7.14 14.01 -2.41
C GLY A 154 8.42 13.45 -1.83
N GLU A 155 8.38 13.21 -0.52
CA GLU A 155 9.36 12.37 0.15
C GLU A 155 9.22 10.91 -0.29
N LEU A 156 10.28 10.13 -0.06
CA LEU A 156 10.23 8.68 -0.21
C LEU A 156 9.32 8.09 0.86
N VAL A 157 8.35 7.26 0.47
CA VAL A 157 7.42 6.63 1.42
C VAL A 157 7.53 5.11 1.38
N ARG A 158 7.24 4.48 2.52
CA ARG A 158 7.21 3.01 2.67
C ARG A 158 6.04 2.40 1.91
N ARG A 159 6.29 1.24 1.30
CA ARG A 159 5.32 0.47 0.49
C ARG A 159 5.10 -0.94 1.01
N LEU A 160 5.30 -1.13 2.32
CA LEU A 160 4.98 -2.36 3.02
C LEU A 160 3.69 -2.18 3.83
N PRO A 161 2.79 -3.18 3.86
CA PRO A 161 1.57 -3.12 4.66
C PRO A 161 1.94 -2.93 6.13
N GLY A 162 1.21 -2.08 6.84
CA GLY A 162 1.60 -1.72 8.21
C GLY A 162 0.89 -0.47 8.70
N ALA A 163 1.04 -0.20 10.00
CA ALA A 163 0.75 1.13 10.55
C ALA A 163 1.58 2.24 9.88
N ARG A 164 2.72 1.89 9.27
CA ARG A 164 3.64 2.80 8.55
C ARG A 164 3.44 2.80 7.03
N TRP A 165 2.34 2.24 6.52
CA TRP A 165 2.00 2.32 5.09
C TRP A 165 1.98 3.77 4.60
N ASN A 166 2.71 4.05 3.53
CA ASN A 166 2.94 5.39 2.97
C ASN A 166 3.53 6.42 3.96
N ALA A 167 4.11 5.99 5.08
CA ALA A 167 4.84 6.90 5.97
C ALA A 167 6.21 7.24 5.36
N PRO A 168 6.72 8.48 5.54
CA PRO A 168 8.03 8.89 5.05
C PRO A 168 9.17 8.00 5.59
N VAL A 169 10.11 7.62 4.72
CA VAL A 169 11.33 6.93 5.14
C VAL A 169 12.28 7.93 5.79
N GLU A 170 12.66 7.67 7.04
CA GLU A 170 13.56 8.53 7.79
C GLU A 170 15.01 8.28 7.34
N VAL A 171 15.48 9.01 6.34
CA VAL A 171 16.88 8.95 5.89
C VAL A 171 17.64 10.12 6.52
N LEU A 172 18.73 9.83 7.24
CA LEU A 172 19.64 10.83 7.77
C LEU A 172 20.29 11.60 6.61
N LYS A 173 19.74 12.79 6.31
CA LYS A 173 20.23 13.78 5.34
C LYS A 173 20.45 13.25 3.92
N LEU A 174 19.46 13.45 3.06
CA LEU A 174 19.66 13.31 1.61
C LEU A 174 20.27 14.59 1.01
N PRO A 175 21.34 14.49 0.21
CA PRO A 175 21.72 15.55 -0.73
C PRO A 175 20.60 15.76 -1.75
N GLY A 176 20.52 16.98 -2.29
CA GLY A 176 19.42 17.48 -3.12
C GLY A 176 18.81 16.42 -4.03
N ALA A 177 17.53 16.11 -3.79
CA ALA A 177 16.75 15.23 -4.62
C ALA A 177 16.75 15.77 -6.06
N ASP A 178 17.29 14.99 -6.99
CA ASP A 178 17.12 15.21 -8.43
C ASP A 178 15.66 14.86 -8.78
N TYR A 179 14.80 15.87 -8.92
CA TYR A 179 13.36 15.69 -9.22
C TYR A 179 13.12 15.51 -10.73
N SER A 180 14.00 14.76 -11.40
CA SER A 180 13.79 14.32 -12.78
C SER A 180 12.51 13.49 -12.89
N ASN A 181 11.75 13.69 -13.98
CA ASN A 181 10.36 13.25 -14.12
C ASN A 181 10.11 11.74 -14.09
N ASP A 182 11.14 10.89 -13.97
CA ASP A 182 10.99 9.43 -14.05
C ASP A 182 11.78 8.65 -13.00
N ARG A 183 12.21 9.28 -11.89
CA ARG A 183 13.05 8.63 -10.85
C ARG A 183 12.36 8.50 -9.49
N ASP A 184 11.20 7.87 -9.47
CA ASP A 184 10.37 7.75 -8.26
C ASP A 184 10.71 6.54 -7.39
N CYS A 185 11.42 5.54 -7.90
CA CYS A 185 11.70 4.30 -7.17
C CYS A 185 13.07 4.33 -6.49
N ALA A 186 13.13 3.84 -5.25
CA ALA A 186 14.37 3.82 -4.48
C ALA A 186 15.09 2.47 -4.59
N ALA A 187 16.39 2.57 -4.82
CA ALA A 187 17.33 1.46 -4.73
C ALA A 187 18.47 1.81 -3.77
N VAL A 188 19.07 0.79 -3.16
CA VAL A 188 20.31 0.95 -2.39
C VAL A 188 21.48 0.47 -3.23
N ARG A 189 22.49 1.32 -3.37
CA ARG A 189 23.78 0.99 -3.97
C ARG A 189 24.72 0.56 -2.86
N ILE A 190 25.30 -0.61 -3.03
CA ILE A 190 26.10 -1.30 -2.03
C ILE A 190 27.51 -1.37 -2.58
N ASP A 191 28.42 -0.75 -1.84
CA ASP A 191 29.84 -0.81 -2.09
C ASP A 191 30.55 -1.51 -0.90
N GLN A 192 31.85 -1.77 -1.02
CA GLN A 192 32.69 -2.34 0.03
C GLN A 192 32.84 -1.44 1.26
N GLN A 193 32.64 -0.12 1.13
CA GLN A 193 32.78 0.82 2.27
C GLN A 193 31.50 1.60 2.64
N SER A 194 30.55 1.78 1.71
CA SER A 194 29.32 2.53 1.99
C SER A 194 28.06 1.91 1.39
N VAL A 195 26.90 2.32 1.90
CA VAL A 195 25.60 2.10 1.25
C VAL A 195 24.98 3.46 0.97
N GLN A 196 24.56 3.68 -0.27
CA GLN A 196 24.01 4.95 -0.71
C GLN A 196 22.59 4.75 -1.26
N LEU A 197 21.67 5.63 -0.86
CA LEU A 197 20.36 5.70 -1.50
C LEU A 197 20.51 6.22 -2.92
N SER A 198 19.85 5.56 -3.86
CA SER A 198 19.77 5.98 -5.26
C SER A 198 18.31 6.03 -5.70
N TYR A 199 18.00 7.01 -6.55
CA TYR A 199 16.70 7.15 -7.18
C TYR A 199 16.81 6.72 -8.64
N GLN A 200 15.94 5.83 -9.06
CA GLN A 200 15.99 5.17 -10.36
C GLN A 200 14.61 5.14 -10.99
N ASN A 201 14.59 4.93 -12.31
CA ASN A 201 13.34 4.68 -13.01
C ASN A 201 12.75 3.34 -12.57
N CYS A 202 11.48 3.34 -12.19
CA CYS A 202 10.77 2.15 -11.71
C CYS A 202 10.76 0.99 -12.72
N SER A 203 10.96 1.27 -14.01
CA SER A 203 11.10 0.27 -15.07
C SER A 203 12.52 -0.34 -15.18
N ALA A 204 13.50 0.17 -14.45
CA ALA A 204 14.84 -0.41 -14.44
C ALA A 204 14.82 -1.83 -13.85
N ILE A 205 15.71 -2.69 -14.34
CA ILE A 205 15.75 -4.11 -13.97
C ILE A 205 16.80 -4.29 -12.89
N LEU A 206 16.36 -4.42 -11.64
CA LEU A 206 17.22 -4.67 -10.48
C LEU A 206 16.63 -5.79 -9.62
N PRO A 207 17.46 -6.56 -8.90
CA PRO A 207 16.96 -7.48 -7.87
C PRO A 207 16.24 -6.70 -6.77
N GLN A 208 15.25 -7.31 -6.12
CA GLN A 208 14.52 -6.67 -5.04
C GLN A 208 14.89 -7.28 -3.69
N LEU A 209 15.32 -6.41 -2.78
CA LEU A 209 15.61 -6.76 -1.40
C LEU A 209 14.33 -6.72 -0.57
N CYS A 210 14.03 -7.86 0.06
CA CYS A 210 12.97 -8.00 1.03
C CYS A 210 13.54 -8.36 2.39
N VAL A 211 13.13 -7.61 3.41
CA VAL A 211 13.55 -7.80 4.80
C VAL A 211 12.35 -8.28 5.59
N TYR A 212 12.56 -9.16 6.58
CA TYR A 212 11.50 -9.62 7.48
C TYR A 212 12.10 -9.81 8.88
N ARG A 213 11.43 -9.27 9.91
CA ARG A 213 11.87 -9.31 11.32
C ARG A 213 10.72 -9.67 12.27
N GLU A 214 9.51 -9.82 11.73
CA GLU A 214 8.30 -10.02 12.50
C GLU A 214 8.14 -11.48 12.97
N GLY A 215 7.18 -11.72 13.87
CA GLY A 215 6.76 -13.09 14.19
C GLY A 215 5.74 -13.60 13.17
N SER A 216 5.69 -14.92 12.95
CA SER A 216 4.85 -15.50 11.90
C SER A 216 3.36 -15.42 12.21
N LEU A 217 2.97 -15.52 13.49
CA LEU A 217 1.57 -15.51 13.93
C LEU A 217 0.94 -14.11 13.97
N LEU A 218 -0.34 -14.04 13.57
CA LEU A 218 -1.20 -12.87 13.68
C LEU A 218 -2.64 -13.27 14.04
N GLN A 219 -3.33 -12.41 14.79
CA GLN A 219 -4.76 -12.54 15.04
C GLN A 219 -5.54 -11.60 14.09
N LEU A 220 -5.75 -12.07 12.85
CA LEU A 220 -6.47 -11.32 11.79
C LEU A 220 -7.97 -11.58 11.85
N HIS A 221 -8.50 -12.32 10.88
CA HIS A 221 -9.92 -12.66 10.72
C HIS A 221 -10.33 -13.92 11.50
N CYS A 222 -9.37 -14.58 12.16
CA CYS A 222 -9.61 -15.78 12.96
C CYS A 222 -10.35 -15.46 14.27
N GLU A 223 -10.93 -16.49 14.88
CA GLU A 223 -11.64 -16.38 16.16
C GLU A 223 -10.71 -16.02 17.32
N ALA A 224 -11.30 -15.73 18.48
CA ALA A 224 -10.55 -15.53 19.71
C ALA A 224 -9.68 -16.77 20.01
N ASN A 225 -8.40 -16.55 20.33
CA ASN A 225 -7.41 -17.60 20.59
C ASN A 225 -7.05 -18.48 19.37
N GLU A 226 -7.43 -18.06 18.18
CA GLU A 226 -6.93 -18.62 16.93
C GLU A 226 -6.00 -17.63 16.23
N PHE A 227 -5.01 -18.16 15.51
CA PHE A 227 -4.01 -17.39 14.80
C PHE A 227 -4.04 -17.76 13.32
N THR A 228 -3.75 -16.80 12.47
CA THR A 228 -3.29 -17.06 11.10
C THR A 228 -1.83 -16.65 11.00
N THR A 229 -1.24 -16.76 9.81
CA THR A 229 0.14 -16.32 9.59
C THR A 229 0.21 -14.99 8.85
N ARG A 230 1.36 -14.32 8.94
CA ARG A 230 1.73 -13.19 8.07
C ARG A 230 1.84 -13.59 6.61
N TYR A 231 2.12 -14.87 6.33
CA TYR A 231 2.39 -15.36 4.99
C TYR A 231 1.08 -15.51 4.20
N SER A 232 1.01 -14.85 3.05
CA SER A 232 -0.15 -14.92 2.15
C SER A 232 -0.60 -16.36 1.85
N SER A 233 0.33 -17.30 1.67
CA SER A 233 0.04 -18.70 1.36
C SER A 233 -0.71 -19.45 2.47
N HIS A 234 -0.61 -19.01 3.72
CA HIS A 234 -1.27 -19.65 4.87
C HIS A 234 -2.36 -18.79 5.50
N GLN A 235 -2.60 -17.58 4.96
CA GLN A 235 -3.64 -16.67 5.43
C GLN A 235 -5.07 -17.21 5.28
N ARG A 236 -5.28 -18.31 4.55
CA ARG A 236 -6.59 -18.96 4.42
C ARG A 236 -6.96 -19.86 5.59
N TYR A 237 -5.99 -20.13 6.46
CA TYR A 237 -6.16 -21.05 7.58
C TYR A 237 -6.11 -20.29 8.91
N CYS A 238 -6.89 -20.81 9.85
CA CYS A 238 -6.82 -20.45 11.26
C CYS A 238 -6.28 -21.66 12.04
N PHE A 239 -5.28 -21.41 12.86
CA PHE A 239 -4.56 -22.39 13.64
C PHE A 239 -4.77 -22.14 15.13
N SER A 240 -4.86 -23.20 15.93
CA SER A 240 -4.96 -23.08 17.38
C SER A 240 -4.43 -24.32 18.09
N ILE A 241 -4.04 -24.14 19.36
CA ILE A 241 -3.79 -25.25 20.29
C ILE A 241 -4.84 -25.15 21.39
N ARG A 242 -5.65 -26.21 21.53
CA ARG A 242 -6.76 -26.24 22.48
C ARG A 242 -6.55 -27.34 23.52
N LYS A 243 -6.85 -27.00 24.78
CA LYS A 243 -6.92 -27.96 25.89
C LYS A 243 -8.06 -28.95 25.67
N SER A 244 -7.80 -30.23 25.91
CA SER A 244 -8.76 -31.33 25.77
C SER A 244 -8.57 -32.36 26.87
N SER A 245 -9.65 -32.97 27.36
CA SER A 245 -9.56 -34.02 28.36
C SER A 245 -9.02 -35.32 27.75
N LEU A 246 -8.31 -36.13 28.56
CA LEU A 246 -7.73 -37.40 28.10
C LEU A 246 -8.77 -38.38 27.54
N ASN A 247 -9.98 -38.39 28.11
CA ASN A 247 -11.10 -39.18 27.58
C ASN A 247 -11.52 -38.73 26.19
N THR A 248 -11.56 -37.41 25.96
CA THR A 248 -11.86 -36.86 24.63
C THR A 248 -10.76 -37.23 23.65
N ILE A 249 -9.49 -37.20 24.04
CA ILE A 249 -8.36 -37.61 23.18
C ILE A 249 -8.45 -39.09 22.80
N ARG A 250 -8.80 -39.99 23.74
CA ARG A 250 -9.02 -41.42 23.44
C ARG A 250 -10.12 -41.60 22.39
N ILE A 251 -11.22 -40.85 22.50
CA ILE A 251 -12.31 -40.87 21.50
C ILE A 251 -11.86 -40.24 20.18
N LEU A 252 -11.09 -39.15 20.22
CA LEU A 252 -10.60 -38.45 19.03
C LEU A 252 -9.56 -39.27 18.26
N ARG A 253 -8.70 -40.05 18.93
CA ARG A 253 -7.81 -41.03 18.28
C ARG A 253 -8.60 -42.05 17.44
N LEU A 254 -9.83 -42.35 17.83
CA LEU A 254 -10.73 -43.27 17.11
C LEU A 254 -11.60 -42.56 16.05
N ALA A 255 -11.82 -41.24 16.16
CA ALA A 255 -12.82 -40.50 15.38
C ALA A 255 -12.26 -39.42 14.43
N MET A 256 -10.98 -39.04 14.51
CA MET A 256 -10.44 -37.93 13.73
C MET A 256 -10.03 -38.33 12.30
N LYS A 257 -11.04 -38.61 11.48
CA LYS A 257 -11.04 -38.36 10.02
C LYS A 257 -11.57 -36.95 9.69
N THR A 258 -11.70 -36.06 10.66
CA THR A 258 -12.37 -34.77 10.46
C THR A 258 -11.37 -33.70 9.99
N ASN A 259 -11.82 -32.88 9.03
CA ASN A 259 -11.07 -31.87 8.24
C ASN A 259 -10.39 -30.73 9.04
N SER A 260 -9.99 -30.95 10.30
CA SER A 260 -9.49 -29.88 11.19
C SER A 260 -8.21 -30.22 11.99
N SER A 261 -7.57 -31.37 11.76
CA SER A 261 -6.29 -31.70 12.40
C SER A 261 -5.15 -30.87 11.81
N PHE A 262 -4.23 -30.43 12.68
CA PHE A 262 -2.97 -29.83 12.24
C PHE A 262 -2.02 -30.95 11.80
N VAL A 263 -1.59 -30.91 10.53
CA VAL A 263 -0.68 -31.91 9.95
C VAL A 263 0.71 -31.31 9.80
N ILE A 264 1.71 -31.92 10.42
CA ILE A 264 3.13 -31.58 10.22
C ILE A 264 3.64 -32.35 9.01
N ASP A 265 3.74 -31.66 7.88
CA ASP A 265 4.22 -32.19 6.60
C ASP A 265 5.55 -31.56 6.14
N ASN A 266 6.04 -30.54 6.84
CA ASN A 266 7.35 -29.90 6.65
C ASN A 266 7.88 -29.24 7.93
N ASN A 267 9.17 -28.87 7.93
CA ASN A 267 9.82 -28.24 9.08
C ASN A 267 9.24 -26.87 9.44
N ARG A 268 8.68 -26.15 8.46
CA ARG A 268 8.01 -24.87 8.67
C ARG A 268 6.72 -25.00 9.49
N LYS A 269 5.92 -26.05 9.26
CA LYS A 269 4.77 -26.38 10.11
C LYS A 269 5.22 -26.88 11.48
N GLY A 270 6.36 -27.55 11.57
CA GLY A 270 7.02 -27.84 12.84
C GLY A 270 7.34 -26.56 13.63
N GLN A 271 7.94 -25.56 12.98
CA GLN A 271 8.23 -24.26 13.58
C GLN A 271 6.94 -23.51 13.96
N LEU A 272 5.92 -23.53 13.09
CA LEU A 272 4.61 -22.92 13.36
C LEU A 272 3.95 -23.54 14.60
N LEU A 273 4.09 -24.85 14.81
CA LEU A 273 3.58 -25.52 16.00
C LEU A 273 4.25 -24.99 17.29
N ILE A 274 5.55 -24.75 17.26
CA ILE A 274 6.28 -24.17 18.40
C ILE A 274 5.81 -22.75 18.68
N GLU A 275 5.64 -21.93 17.63
CA GLU A 275 5.12 -20.57 17.79
C GLU A 275 3.70 -20.58 18.38
N MET A 276 2.84 -21.50 17.94
CA MET A 276 1.49 -21.65 18.50
C MET A 276 1.50 -22.12 19.95
N TYR A 277 2.44 -23.00 20.31
CA TYR A 277 2.63 -23.46 21.68
C TYR A 277 3.04 -22.33 22.60
N ASP A 278 4.05 -21.55 22.20
CA ASP A 278 4.53 -20.39 22.97
C ASP A 278 3.46 -19.30 23.10
N ALA A 279 2.57 -19.17 22.10
CA ALA A 279 1.46 -18.22 22.14
C ALA A 279 0.23 -18.72 22.94
N SER A 280 0.15 -20.02 23.25
CA SER A 280 -1.01 -20.61 23.90
C SER A 280 -0.97 -20.47 25.42
N LYS A 281 -1.87 -19.65 25.98
CA LYS A 281 -1.98 -19.42 27.43
C LYS A 281 -2.26 -20.70 28.24
N ASP A 282 -3.00 -21.63 27.66
CA ASP A 282 -3.49 -22.83 28.36
C ASP A 282 -2.52 -24.02 28.26
N CYS A 283 -1.57 -23.95 27.32
CA CYS A 283 -0.74 -25.08 26.94
C CYS A 283 0.77 -24.82 27.05
N SER A 284 1.22 -23.56 27.16
CA SER A 284 2.64 -23.18 27.19
C SER A 284 3.45 -23.73 28.38
N ASP A 285 2.78 -24.27 29.39
CA ASP A 285 3.44 -24.89 30.55
C ASP A 285 4.12 -26.20 30.11
N GLY A 286 5.42 -26.31 30.37
CA GLY A 286 6.31 -27.40 29.90
C GLY A 286 5.97 -28.81 30.38
N SER A 287 4.77 -29.02 30.94
CA SER A 287 4.26 -30.32 31.38
C SER A 287 3.25 -30.98 30.44
N ASN A 288 2.83 -30.34 29.33
CA ASN A 288 1.64 -30.76 28.56
C ASN A 288 1.98 -31.51 27.27
N VAL A 289 1.32 -32.64 27.01
CA VAL A 289 1.44 -33.39 25.75
C VAL A 289 0.68 -32.67 24.62
N ILE A 290 1.36 -32.39 23.51
CA ILE A 290 0.72 -31.86 22.28
C ILE A 290 0.47 -32.99 21.29
N TYR A 291 -0.74 -33.03 20.73
CA TYR A 291 -1.11 -33.93 19.65
C TYR A 291 -1.25 -33.17 18.33
N ALA A 292 -0.55 -33.66 17.30
CA ALA A 292 -0.71 -33.28 15.90
C ALA A 292 -0.63 -34.54 15.02
N ASP A 293 -1.13 -34.44 13.79
CA ASP A 293 -0.97 -35.49 12.78
C ASP A 293 0.40 -35.30 12.11
N GLN A 294 1.18 -36.37 11.96
CA GLN A 294 2.44 -36.34 11.21
C GLN A 294 2.28 -37.22 9.98
N LYS A 295 2.49 -36.64 8.80
CA LYS A 295 2.42 -37.42 7.57
C LYS A 295 3.69 -38.25 7.44
N ASP A 296 3.58 -39.57 7.61
CA ASP A 296 4.67 -40.49 7.26
C ASP A 296 4.95 -40.39 5.76
N TYR A 297 6.13 -39.88 5.40
CA TYR A 297 6.69 -40.03 4.06
C TYR A 297 7.31 -41.43 3.95
N THR A 298 6.51 -42.49 4.08
CA THR A 298 6.94 -43.81 3.63
C THR A 298 6.86 -43.82 2.10
N HIS A 299 8.02 -43.95 1.47
CA HIS A 299 8.15 -44.19 0.05
C HIS A 299 7.17 -45.27 -0.40
N HIS A 300 6.38 -44.97 -1.44
CA HIS A 300 5.65 -45.97 -2.19
C HIS A 300 6.63 -47.03 -2.74
N ALA A 301 6.77 -48.15 -2.04
CA ALA A 301 7.31 -49.38 -2.59
C ALA A 301 6.57 -50.55 -1.94
N HIS A 302 5.89 -51.34 -2.78
CA HIS A 302 5.11 -52.53 -2.47
C HIS A 302 3.66 -52.33 -2.02
N ARG A 303 2.85 -51.77 -2.93
CA ARG A 303 1.48 -52.25 -3.10
C ARG A 303 1.59 -53.64 -3.74
N ARG A 304 1.62 -54.71 -2.94
CA ARG A 304 1.24 -56.04 -3.44
C ARG A 304 -0.26 -56.11 -3.39
N ASP A 305 -0.88 -56.26 -4.55
CA ASP A 305 -2.23 -56.78 -4.66
C ASP A 305 -2.25 -58.18 -4.04
N VAL A 306 -2.99 -58.35 -2.94
CA VAL A 306 -3.47 -59.64 -2.49
C VAL A 306 -4.93 -59.47 -2.12
N SER A 307 -5.77 -59.78 -3.10
CA SER A 307 -7.07 -60.39 -2.87
C SER A 307 -6.90 -61.59 -1.95
N ASP A 308 -7.48 -61.55 -0.75
CA ASP A 308 -8.35 -62.62 -0.25
C ASP A 308 -8.94 -62.24 1.11
N ILE A 309 -10.27 -62.13 1.09
CA ILE A 309 -11.15 -61.92 2.22
C ILE A 309 -11.34 -63.28 2.88
N ASN A 310 -10.77 -63.48 4.07
CA ASN A 310 -11.29 -64.29 5.19
C ASN A 310 -10.18 -64.80 6.12
N SER A 311 -9.67 -63.93 6.99
CA SER A 311 -9.17 -64.35 8.32
C SER A 311 -9.16 -63.15 9.27
N MET A 312 -10.33 -62.79 9.80
CA MET A 312 -10.42 -61.84 10.92
C MET A 312 -9.83 -62.49 12.18
N SER A 313 -8.55 -62.21 12.44
CA SER A 313 -7.99 -62.24 13.78
C SER A 313 -7.60 -60.81 14.17
N SER A 314 -7.73 -60.51 15.45
CA SER A 314 -7.66 -59.21 16.11
C SER A 314 -6.30 -58.49 16.07
N ARG A 315 -5.63 -58.44 14.90
CA ARG A 315 -4.33 -57.80 14.70
C ARG A 315 -4.25 -56.72 13.61
N ASP A 316 -5.38 -56.32 13.03
CA ASP A 316 -5.43 -55.15 12.12
C ASP A 316 -5.84 -53.87 12.85
N ILE A 317 -5.06 -53.50 13.87
CA ILE A 317 -5.02 -52.14 14.45
C ILE A 317 -3.68 -51.52 14.03
N SER A 318 -3.42 -51.45 12.71
CA SER A 318 -2.19 -50.83 12.17
C SER A 318 -2.46 -49.77 11.10
N GLU A 319 -3.70 -49.26 11.00
CA GLU A 319 -4.02 -48.10 10.15
C GLU A 319 -4.72 -46.96 10.94
N ILE A 320 -4.52 -46.91 12.26
CA ILE A 320 -4.75 -45.68 13.01
C ILE A 320 -3.49 -44.84 12.81
N ARG A 321 -3.54 -43.78 11.99
CA ARG A 321 -2.49 -42.75 12.00
C ARG A 321 -2.47 -42.16 13.41
N ASP A 322 -1.47 -42.55 14.18
CA ASP A 322 -1.38 -42.22 15.59
C ASP A 322 -1.15 -40.71 15.75
N LEU A 323 -2.00 -40.05 16.54
CA LEU A 323 -1.70 -38.72 17.05
C LEU A 323 -0.40 -38.82 17.86
N ILE A 324 0.69 -38.28 17.31
CA ILE A 324 2.00 -38.40 17.94
C ILE A 324 2.06 -37.44 19.12
N PRO A 325 2.36 -37.92 20.35
CA PRO A 325 2.59 -37.06 21.49
C PRO A 325 3.93 -36.34 21.29
N ILE A 326 3.89 -35.03 21.08
CA ILE A 326 5.08 -34.26 20.74
C ILE A 326 5.80 -33.77 22.01
N ILE A 327 5.17 -33.65 23.19
CA ILE A 327 5.87 -33.33 24.47
C ILE A 327 5.60 -34.46 25.47
N SER A 328 6.64 -34.97 26.14
CA SER A 328 6.51 -36.00 27.18
C SER A 328 6.98 -35.51 28.54
N SER A 329 6.00 -35.23 29.37
CA SER A 329 6.09 -35.11 30.82
C SER A 329 4.73 -35.57 31.34
N ASP A 330 4.74 -36.28 32.45
CA ASP A 330 3.55 -36.94 33.01
C ASP A 330 2.33 -35.98 33.02
N PRO A 331 1.28 -36.25 32.22
CA PRO A 331 0.23 -35.27 31.95
C PRO A 331 -0.61 -35.01 33.21
N ARG A 332 -0.79 -33.74 33.56
CA ARG A 332 -1.84 -33.35 34.50
C ARG A 332 -3.19 -33.39 33.77
N ASP A 333 -4.07 -34.36 34.03
CA ASP A 333 -5.52 -34.47 33.68
C ASP A 333 -6.02 -34.13 32.24
N PHE A 334 -5.21 -33.54 31.37
CA PHE A 334 -5.56 -32.97 30.08
C PHE A 334 -4.38 -33.03 29.11
N ALA A 335 -4.65 -32.83 27.82
CA ALA A 335 -3.62 -32.60 26.83
C ALA A 335 -4.01 -31.50 25.84
N CYS A 336 -3.06 -31.12 24.99
CA CYS A 336 -3.20 -30.03 24.05
C CYS A 336 -3.30 -30.60 22.63
N ILE A 337 -4.26 -30.12 21.84
CA ILE A 337 -4.48 -30.59 20.47
C ILE A 337 -4.28 -29.42 19.52
N ALA A 338 -3.38 -29.59 18.56
CA ALA A 338 -3.16 -28.64 17.48
C ALA A 338 -4.24 -28.83 16.40
N LYS A 339 -4.86 -27.72 15.99
CA LYS A 339 -5.94 -27.69 14.98
C LYS A 339 -5.60 -26.73 13.85
N GLN A 340 -6.04 -27.09 12.65
CA GLN A 340 -6.00 -26.25 11.46
C GLN A 340 -7.40 -26.20 10.84
N ARG A 341 -8.01 -25.03 10.79
CA ARG A 341 -9.33 -24.80 10.18
C ARG A 341 -9.17 -23.99 8.90
N VAL A 342 -9.76 -24.47 7.80
CA VAL A 342 -9.89 -23.67 6.58
C VAL A 342 -10.96 -22.61 6.83
N GLN A 343 -10.57 -21.33 6.74
CA GLN A 343 -11.46 -20.19 6.97
C GLN A 343 -11.88 -19.52 5.65
N ILE A 344 -11.08 -19.70 4.60
CA ILE A 344 -11.28 -19.13 3.26
C ILE A 344 -11.19 -20.28 2.25
N ASP A 345 -12.35 -20.81 1.86
CA ASP A 345 -12.47 -22.01 1.02
C ASP A 345 -12.52 -21.68 -0.49
N SER A 346 -12.91 -20.45 -0.84
CA SER A 346 -12.94 -19.96 -2.22
C SER A 346 -11.98 -18.78 -2.42
N ASP A 347 -11.56 -18.53 -3.66
CA ASP A 347 -10.73 -17.37 -4.01
C ASP A 347 -11.48 -16.02 -3.89
N SER A 348 -12.77 -16.06 -3.54
CA SER A 348 -13.63 -14.89 -3.42
C SER A 348 -13.96 -14.61 -1.95
N LEU A 349 -13.72 -13.36 -1.52
CA LEU A 349 -14.15 -12.88 -0.20
C LEU A 349 -15.61 -12.39 -0.19
N VAL A 350 -16.35 -12.60 -1.28
CA VAL A 350 -17.78 -12.26 -1.36
C VAL A 350 -18.54 -13.12 -0.36
N THR A 351 -19.22 -12.47 0.57
CA THR A 351 -20.05 -13.15 1.57
C THR A 351 -21.38 -13.59 0.95
N LEU A 352 -22.10 -14.49 1.63
CA LEU A 352 -23.36 -15.09 1.14
C LEU A 352 -24.47 -14.06 0.81
N ASP A 353 -24.41 -12.88 1.43
CA ASP A 353 -25.27 -11.71 1.17
C ASP A 353 -24.80 -10.86 -0.03
N GLY A 354 -23.78 -11.31 -0.77
CA GLY A 354 -23.23 -10.62 -1.94
C GLY A 354 -22.35 -9.42 -1.61
N THR A 355 -22.07 -9.14 -0.32
CA THR A 355 -21.21 -8.04 0.07
C THR A 355 -19.73 -8.43 -0.02
N CYS A 356 -18.91 -7.55 -0.62
CA CYS A 356 -17.47 -7.73 -0.74
C CYS A 356 -16.76 -6.80 0.26
N PRO A 357 -15.61 -7.18 0.84
CA PRO A 357 -14.82 -6.26 1.65
C PRO A 357 -14.50 -5.00 0.87
N GLY A 358 -14.81 -3.84 1.43
CA GLY A 358 -14.79 -2.60 0.68
C GLY A 358 -14.86 -1.37 1.56
N MET A 359 -14.58 -0.23 0.95
CA MET A 359 -14.56 1.06 1.61
C MET A 359 -15.25 2.11 0.74
N TYR A 360 -16.08 2.93 1.37
CA TYR A 360 -16.76 4.03 0.70
C TYR A 360 -16.59 5.32 1.49
N LEU A 361 -16.07 6.35 0.83
CA LEU A 361 -15.81 7.66 1.42
C LEU A 361 -16.89 8.65 0.97
N TYR A 362 -17.46 9.40 1.91
CA TYR A 362 -18.56 10.33 1.64
C TYR A 362 -18.37 11.65 2.39
N PHE A 363 -18.50 12.78 1.68
CA PHE A 363 -18.45 14.11 2.26
C PHE A 363 -19.86 14.69 2.43
N ASP A 364 -20.28 14.83 3.70
CA ASP A 364 -21.50 15.54 4.08
C ASP A 364 -21.25 17.05 3.99
N LYS A 365 -21.71 17.65 2.89
CA LYS A 365 -21.56 19.08 2.61
C LYS A 365 -22.30 19.95 3.64
N ALA A 366 -23.47 19.53 4.12
CA ALA A 366 -24.26 20.30 5.07
C ALA A 366 -23.58 20.40 6.43
N ARG A 367 -22.95 19.30 6.87
CA ARG A 367 -22.25 19.24 8.16
C ARG A 367 -20.75 19.53 8.07
N HIS A 368 -20.20 19.66 6.86
CA HIS A 368 -18.76 19.74 6.59
C HIS A 368 -17.98 18.62 7.27
N LYS A 369 -18.44 17.38 7.13
CA LYS A 369 -17.84 16.19 7.74
C LYS A 369 -17.57 15.12 6.69
N LEU A 370 -16.45 14.44 6.83
CA LEU A 370 -16.07 13.32 6.00
C LEU A 370 -16.30 12.02 6.76
N PHE A 371 -17.01 11.09 6.12
CA PHE A 371 -17.38 9.81 6.68
C PHE A 371 -16.84 8.69 5.80
N LEU A 372 -16.29 7.66 6.43
CA LEU A 372 -15.86 6.43 5.78
C LEU A 372 -16.77 5.29 6.26
N THR A 373 -17.36 4.55 5.32
CA THR A 373 -18.06 3.30 5.59
C THR A 373 -17.16 2.15 5.18
N VAL A 374 -16.94 1.21 6.08
CA VAL A 374 -16.13 0.01 5.86
C VAL A 374 -17.05 -1.21 5.90
N TYR A 375 -16.94 -2.05 4.88
CA TYR A 375 -17.62 -3.34 4.77
C TYR A 375 -16.59 -4.46 4.94
N GLY A 376 -16.90 -5.46 5.76
CA GLY A 376 -16.06 -6.64 5.92
C GLY A 376 -14.68 -6.36 6.51
N GLY A 377 -14.55 -5.35 7.38
CA GLY A 377 -13.25 -4.89 7.92
C GLY A 377 -12.43 -5.96 8.65
N ARG A 378 -13.04 -7.10 9.04
CA ARG A 378 -12.31 -8.27 9.56
C ARG A 378 -11.30 -8.85 8.56
N TRP A 379 -11.54 -8.65 7.26
CA TRP A 379 -10.69 -9.13 6.17
C TRP A 379 -9.56 -8.16 5.82
N PHE A 380 -9.46 -7.03 6.51
CA PHE A 380 -8.37 -6.09 6.30
C PHE A 380 -7.14 -6.58 7.06
N TRP A 381 -6.00 -6.53 6.39
CA TRP A 381 -4.73 -6.86 7.01
C TRP A 381 -4.39 -5.83 8.10
N ARG A 382 -3.93 -6.33 9.24
CA ARG A 382 -3.56 -5.52 10.41
C ARG A 382 -2.41 -6.18 11.17
N GLU A 383 -1.49 -5.38 11.68
CA GLU A 383 -0.38 -5.87 12.51
C GLU A 383 -0.87 -6.35 13.88
N ASP A 384 -1.93 -5.72 14.38
CA ASP A 384 -2.54 -5.99 15.67
C ASP A 384 -4.06 -5.78 15.59
N THR A 385 -4.79 -6.26 16.59
CA THR A 385 -6.26 -6.17 16.65
C THR A 385 -6.78 -4.77 16.98
N SER A 386 -5.93 -3.87 17.45
CA SER A 386 -6.28 -2.47 17.76
C SER A 386 -6.24 -1.56 16.55
N ASN A 387 -5.48 -1.93 15.51
CA ASN A 387 -5.40 -1.22 14.25
C ASN A 387 -6.66 -1.45 13.41
N ASN A 388 -7.12 -0.39 12.72
CA ASN A 388 -8.29 -0.45 11.85
C ASN A 388 -8.05 -1.22 10.54
N GLY A 389 -6.78 -1.48 10.17
CA GLY A 389 -6.41 -2.17 8.93
C GLY A 389 -6.51 -1.32 7.66
N PHE A 390 -6.73 -0.02 7.81
CA PHE A 390 -6.76 0.95 6.71
C PHE A 390 -6.17 2.29 7.16
N VAL A 391 -5.73 3.09 6.19
CA VAL A 391 -5.22 4.45 6.41
C VAL A 391 -5.91 5.41 5.44
N CYS A 392 -6.31 6.58 5.94
CA CYS A 392 -6.87 7.65 5.11
C CYS A 392 -5.85 8.74 4.88
N PHE A 393 -5.82 9.29 3.68
CA PHE A 393 -4.84 10.26 3.23
C PHE A 393 -5.48 11.53 2.68
N THR A 394 -4.71 12.60 2.73
CA THR A 394 -4.94 13.81 1.92
C THR A 394 -3.62 14.31 1.34
N ASN A 395 -3.72 15.04 0.24
CA ASN A 395 -2.59 15.72 -0.39
C ASN A 395 -2.83 17.25 -0.31
N ILE A 396 -1.87 17.98 0.28
CA ILE A 396 -2.00 19.42 0.55
C ILE A 396 -1.28 20.28 -0.50
N ASN A 397 -0.15 19.80 -1.02
CA ASN A 397 0.82 20.61 -1.77
C ASN A 397 1.72 19.80 -2.71
N ASP A 398 1.40 18.55 -3.04
CA ASP A 398 2.24 17.66 -3.85
C ASP A 398 3.66 17.39 -3.28
N GLU A 399 3.95 17.80 -2.03
CA GLU A 399 5.21 17.53 -1.32
C GLU A 399 5.04 16.51 -0.20
N GLN A 400 3.86 16.41 0.41
CA GLN A 400 3.63 15.49 1.52
C GLN A 400 2.25 14.84 1.49
N LEU A 401 2.25 13.53 1.70
CA LEU A 401 1.05 12.75 1.94
C LEU A 401 0.75 12.75 3.44
N HIS A 402 -0.43 13.25 3.83
CA HIS A 402 -0.81 13.34 5.24
C HIS A 402 -1.75 12.20 5.62
N SER A 403 -1.34 11.39 6.59
CA SER A 403 -2.19 10.38 7.21
C SER A 403 -3.19 11.03 8.18
N LEU A 404 -4.46 10.69 8.04
CA LEU A 404 -5.55 11.31 8.79
C LEU A 404 -6.02 10.43 9.95
N LYS A 405 -6.33 11.08 11.06
CA LYS A 405 -6.96 10.41 12.21
C LYS A 405 -8.40 10.07 11.88
N VAL A 406 -8.81 8.86 12.22
CA VAL A 406 -10.19 8.37 12.07
C VAL A 406 -10.77 8.04 13.44
N LYS A 407 -12.06 8.29 13.62
CA LYS A 407 -12.80 7.96 14.84
C LYS A 407 -13.97 7.06 14.48
N LYS A 408 -13.99 5.83 15.02
CA LYS A 408 -15.13 4.91 14.90
C LYS A 408 -16.37 5.58 15.49
N LEU A 409 -17.48 5.54 14.75
CA LEU A 409 -18.78 5.99 15.23
C LEU A 409 -19.45 4.80 15.90
N SER A 410 -19.93 4.99 17.13
CA SER A 410 -20.77 3.98 17.76
C SER A 410 -22.06 3.86 16.98
N ALA A 411 -22.47 2.63 16.66
CA ALA A 411 -23.83 2.36 16.22
C ALA A 411 -24.75 2.82 17.35
N SER A 412 -25.41 3.97 17.18
CA SER A 412 -26.54 4.35 18.02
C SER A 412 -27.58 3.23 17.96
N HIS A 413 -28.29 2.99 19.07
CA HIS A 413 -29.34 1.98 19.37
C HIS A 413 -30.48 1.75 18.35
N VAL A 414 -30.23 1.89 17.06
CA VAL A 414 -31.12 1.48 15.99
C VAL A 414 -30.83 0.00 15.78
N LYS A 415 -31.79 -0.85 16.15
CA LYS A 415 -31.87 -2.22 15.65
C LYS A 415 -32.08 -2.14 14.13
N THR A 416 -31.01 -1.91 13.38
CA THR A 416 -31.02 -2.14 11.95
C THR A 416 -30.59 -3.58 11.78
N GLU A 417 -31.43 -4.38 11.11
CA GLU A 417 -31.12 -5.75 10.66
C GLU A 417 -30.03 -5.75 9.56
N GLU A 418 -29.14 -4.76 9.54
CA GLU A 418 -28.00 -4.71 8.64
C GLU A 418 -26.82 -5.49 9.24
N PRO A 419 -26.08 -6.24 8.42
CA PRO A 419 -25.17 -7.27 8.87
C PRO A 419 -24.04 -6.69 9.73
N GLU A 420 -23.58 -7.49 10.70
CA GLU A 420 -22.45 -7.23 11.62
C GLU A 420 -21.12 -6.79 10.94
N ASN A 421 -21.11 -6.67 9.61
CA ASN A 421 -19.96 -6.40 8.76
C ASN A 421 -19.81 -4.93 8.33
N ARG A 422 -20.69 -4.00 8.73
CA ARG A 422 -20.62 -2.58 8.35
C ARG A 422 -20.20 -1.69 9.53
N VAL A 423 -19.15 -0.88 9.36
CA VAL A 423 -18.67 0.06 10.37
C VAL A 423 -18.45 1.45 9.77
N MET A 424 -18.97 2.48 10.45
CA MET A 424 -18.78 3.87 10.03
C MET A 424 -17.72 4.59 10.88
N TYR A 425 -16.91 5.42 10.22
CA TYR A 425 -15.86 6.23 10.82
C TYR A 425 -16.04 7.69 10.40
N LYS A 426 -15.71 8.61 11.32
CA LYS A 426 -15.50 10.01 11.01
C LYS A 426 -14.03 10.24 10.71
N VAL A 427 -13.72 10.71 9.51
CA VAL A 427 -12.37 11.09 9.10
C VAL A 427 -12.12 12.54 9.50
N LYS A 428 -11.00 12.80 10.19
CA LYS A 428 -10.62 14.17 10.55
C LYS A 428 -10.14 14.89 9.29
N LEU A 429 -10.90 15.91 8.88
CA LEU A 429 -10.45 16.82 7.83
C LEU A 429 -9.28 17.67 8.33
N GLU A 430 -8.34 17.93 7.43
CA GLU A 430 -7.23 18.84 7.67
C GLU A 430 -7.76 20.27 7.92
N GLU A 431 -6.92 21.14 8.49
CA GLU A 431 -7.34 22.49 8.92
C GLU A 431 -7.95 23.37 7.82
N TYR A 432 -8.55 24.49 8.24
CA TYR A 432 -9.23 25.48 7.39
C TYR A 432 -8.48 25.74 6.08
N GLY A 433 -9.14 25.51 4.95
CA GLY A 433 -8.50 25.57 3.64
C GLY A 433 -9.50 25.41 2.49
N PRO A 434 -9.00 25.44 1.24
CA PRO A 434 -9.79 25.07 0.07
C PRO A 434 -10.17 23.58 0.13
N PRO A 435 -11.11 23.11 -0.71
CA PRO A 435 -11.35 21.69 -0.90
C PRO A 435 -10.04 20.94 -1.22
N ARG A 436 -9.86 19.78 -0.59
CA ARG A 436 -8.70 18.91 -0.80
C ARG A 436 -9.16 17.51 -1.18
N PRO A 437 -8.34 16.75 -1.93
CA PRO A 437 -8.61 15.35 -2.19
C PRO A 437 -8.38 14.51 -0.92
N TYR A 438 -9.29 13.59 -0.67
CA TYR A 438 -9.23 12.60 0.40
C TYR A 438 -9.51 11.22 -0.16
N TRP A 439 -8.78 10.20 0.31
CA TRP A 439 -9.06 8.80 -0.02
C TRP A 439 -8.56 7.90 1.12
N CYS A 440 -8.97 6.64 1.15
CA CYS A 440 -8.45 5.66 2.09
C CYS A 440 -7.98 4.40 1.36
N GLU A 441 -6.97 3.73 1.91
CA GLU A 441 -6.35 2.53 1.36
C GLU A 441 -6.27 1.43 2.43
N ALA A 442 -6.44 0.18 2.01
CA ALA A 442 -6.35 -1.00 2.87
C ALA A 442 -5.80 -2.19 2.07
N HIS A 443 -5.19 -3.15 2.75
CA HIS A 443 -4.79 -4.42 2.15
C HIS A 443 -5.75 -5.52 2.60
N LEU A 444 -6.19 -6.38 1.69
CA LEU A 444 -7.07 -7.50 2.01
C LEU A 444 -6.29 -8.78 2.35
N VAL A 445 -6.95 -9.66 3.11
CA VAL A 445 -6.49 -11.00 3.41
C VAL A 445 -7.46 -12.00 2.74
N PRO A 446 -6.97 -12.96 1.94
CA PRO A 446 -5.56 -13.27 1.72
C PRO A 446 -4.94 -12.38 0.63
N ASN A 447 -3.62 -12.49 0.47
CA ASN A 447 -2.83 -11.97 -0.68
C ASN A 447 -2.51 -10.48 -0.70
N PHE A 448 -2.92 -9.70 0.29
CA PHE A 448 -2.58 -8.28 0.39
C PHE A 448 -3.06 -7.46 -0.82
N THR A 449 -4.20 -7.82 -1.41
CA THR A 449 -4.77 -7.01 -2.48
C THR A 449 -5.06 -5.61 -1.95
N LEU A 450 -4.45 -4.59 -2.57
CA LEU A 450 -4.69 -3.19 -2.23
C LEU A 450 -6.06 -2.77 -2.73
N ILE A 451 -6.92 -2.30 -1.82
CA ILE A 451 -8.18 -1.63 -2.15
C ILE A 451 -8.09 -0.16 -1.78
N LYS A 452 -8.75 0.69 -2.57
CA LYS A 452 -8.75 2.14 -2.42
C LYS A 452 -10.15 2.70 -2.65
N THR A 453 -10.51 3.73 -1.88
CA THR A 453 -11.75 4.49 -2.14
C THR A 453 -11.57 5.43 -3.31
N ASP A 454 -12.69 5.84 -3.91
CA ASP A 454 -12.71 7.03 -4.76
C ASP A 454 -12.16 8.25 -4.02
N ILE A 455 -11.56 9.16 -4.79
CA ILE A 455 -11.04 10.41 -4.27
C ILE A 455 -12.21 11.36 -4.07
N VAL A 456 -12.41 11.81 -2.83
CA VAL A 456 -13.47 12.76 -2.46
C VAL A 456 -12.87 14.12 -2.17
N LEU A 457 -13.39 15.16 -2.83
CA LEU A 457 -13.07 16.54 -2.49
C LEU A 457 -13.88 17.00 -1.28
N ALA A 458 -13.18 17.33 -0.19
CA ALA A 458 -13.81 17.77 1.04
C ALA A 458 -13.14 19.01 1.62
N GLN A 459 -13.92 19.81 2.35
CA GLN A 459 -13.41 20.98 3.06
C GLN A 459 -14.06 21.12 4.43
N ARG A 460 -13.27 21.57 5.41
CA ARG A 460 -13.81 22.02 6.68
C ARG A 460 -14.63 23.30 6.46
N LYS A 461 -15.60 23.57 7.34
CA LYS A 461 -16.44 24.78 7.26
C LYS A 461 -15.54 26.02 7.07
N PRO A 462 -15.77 26.83 6.01
CA PRO A 462 -14.88 27.95 5.69
C PRO A 462 -14.93 29.00 6.82
N ASP A 463 -13.76 29.28 7.40
CA ASP A 463 -13.54 30.42 8.28
C ASP A 463 -13.38 31.66 7.40
N CYS A 464 -14.48 32.39 7.15
CA CYS A 464 -14.62 33.56 6.28
C CYS A 464 -13.37 33.97 5.45
N ARG A 465 -12.98 33.10 4.53
CA ARG A 465 -11.83 33.24 3.63
C ARG A 465 -12.29 32.79 2.25
N ARG A 466 -11.79 33.47 1.23
CA ARG A 466 -11.94 33.04 -0.16
C ARG A 466 -10.61 32.50 -0.68
N TYR A 467 -10.70 31.44 -1.46
CA TYR A 467 -9.55 30.75 -2.03
C TYR A 467 -9.59 30.93 -3.54
N PHE A 468 -8.47 31.30 -4.13
CA PHE A 468 -8.29 31.45 -5.57
C PHE A 468 -7.09 30.63 -6.02
N SER A 469 -7.13 30.21 -7.28
CA SER A 469 -5.98 29.69 -8.00
C SER A 469 -5.56 30.70 -9.07
N ALA A 470 -4.25 30.88 -9.24
CA ALA A 470 -3.69 31.69 -10.31
C ALA A 470 -2.47 30.98 -10.90
N THR A 471 -2.31 31.05 -12.21
CA THR A 471 -1.12 30.53 -12.89
C THR A 471 -0.24 31.72 -13.24
N ILE A 472 1.04 31.67 -12.87
CA ILE A 472 2.02 32.71 -13.19
C ILE A 472 3.20 32.10 -13.94
N GLU A 473 3.87 32.92 -14.74
CA GLU A 473 5.13 32.56 -15.38
C GLU A 473 6.24 33.42 -14.76
N LEU A 474 7.23 32.76 -14.18
CA LEU A 474 8.36 33.38 -13.49
C LEU A 474 9.62 33.17 -14.32
N VAL A 475 10.26 34.26 -14.73
CA VAL A 475 11.54 34.22 -15.45
C VAL A 475 12.68 34.29 -14.44
N LEU A 476 13.60 33.33 -14.51
CA LEU A 476 14.69 33.14 -13.54
C LEU A 476 16.04 33.07 -14.24
N ASN A 477 17.05 33.71 -13.65
CA ASN A 477 18.42 33.70 -14.13
C ASN A 477 19.16 32.46 -13.61
N ARG A 478 19.77 31.67 -14.49
CA ARG A 478 20.49 30.44 -14.17
C ARG A 478 21.77 30.69 -13.38
N SER A 479 22.38 31.87 -13.49
CA SER A 479 23.64 32.19 -12.77
C SER A 479 23.47 32.51 -11.29
N CYS A 480 22.28 32.96 -10.85
CA CYS A 480 22.00 33.22 -9.42
C CYS A 480 21.03 32.18 -8.81
N THR A 481 20.65 31.11 -9.54
CA THR A 481 19.65 30.15 -9.04
C THR A 481 19.99 28.70 -9.40
N ARG A 482 19.71 27.77 -8.48
CA ARG A 482 19.79 26.34 -8.78
C ARG A 482 18.85 25.98 -9.92
N ALA A 483 19.15 24.91 -10.64
CA ALA A 483 18.34 24.46 -11.77
C ALA A 483 16.89 24.16 -11.32
N PRO A 484 15.86 24.45 -12.15
CA PRO A 484 14.45 24.41 -11.75
C PRO A 484 13.96 23.06 -11.22
N ASP A 485 14.57 21.98 -11.69
CA ASP A 485 14.42 20.58 -11.28
C ASP A 485 14.99 20.26 -9.89
N THR A 486 15.77 21.18 -9.30
CA THR A 486 16.32 21.03 -7.94
C THR A 486 15.64 21.94 -6.91
N LEU A 487 14.79 22.87 -7.36
CA LEU A 487 14.07 23.81 -6.50
C LEU A 487 12.81 23.16 -5.91
N ARG A 488 12.60 23.32 -4.61
CA ARG A 488 11.38 22.93 -3.90
C ARG A 488 10.31 24.02 -4.03
N LEU A 489 9.04 23.70 -3.71
CA LEU A 489 7.96 24.71 -3.79
C LEU A 489 8.21 25.90 -2.86
N LYS A 490 8.83 25.65 -1.70
CA LYS A 490 9.22 26.70 -0.75
C LYS A 490 10.21 27.71 -1.33
N ASP A 491 11.12 27.27 -2.19
CA ASP A 491 12.09 28.17 -2.83
C ASP A 491 11.38 29.16 -3.78
N TYR A 492 10.27 28.75 -4.38
CA TYR A 492 9.40 29.62 -5.18
C TYR A 492 8.53 30.53 -4.30
N ASP A 493 8.05 30.03 -3.15
CA ASP A 493 7.28 30.83 -2.18
C ASP A 493 8.08 32.05 -1.70
N GLU A 494 9.35 31.86 -1.34
CA GLU A 494 10.23 32.95 -0.89
C GLU A 494 10.37 34.05 -1.97
N ARG A 495 10.53 33.66 -3.23
CA ARG A 495 10.65 34.59 -4.37
C ARG A 495 9.36 35.33 -4.66
N ILE A 496 8.22 34.65 -4.56
CA ILE A 496 6.92 35.26 -4.74
C ILE A 496 6.65 36.26 -3.61
N ASP A 497 6.97 35.90 -2.37
CA ASP A 497 6.83 36.79 -1.22
C ASP A 497 7.68 38.05 -1.37
N GLU A 498 8.92 37.92 -1.86
CA GLU A 498 9.78 39.06 -2.15
C GLU A 498 9.18 39.95 -3.27
N TYR A 499 8.73 39.34 -4.36
CA TYR A 499 8.09 40.05 -5.47
C TYR A 499 6.85 40.83 -5.01
N ILE A 500 6.00 40.21 -4.19
CA ILE A 500 4.79 40.82 -3.66
C ILE A 500 5.13 41.96 -2.69
N LYS A 501 6.15 41.80 -1.85
CA LYS A 501 6.64 42.88 -0.97
C LYS A 501 7.12 44.09 -1.78
N ASN A 502 7.86 43.86 -2.86
CA ASN A 502 8.37 44.93 -3.72
C ASN A 502 7.24 45.61 -4.51
N ARG A 503 6.31 44.84 -5.10
CA ARG A 503 5.14 45.39 -5.79
C ARG A 503 4.21 46.18 -4.89
N ARG A 504 4.03 45.76 -3.63
CA ARG A 504 3.23 46.51 -2.64
C ARG A 504 3.82 47.91 -2.40
N LYS A 505 5.14 48.07 -2.44
CA LYS A 505 5.81 49.39 -2.31
C LYS A 505 5.60 50.26 -3.56
N GLN A 506 5.64 49.66 -4.74
CA GLN A 506 5.54 50.37 -6.03
C GLN A 506 4.11 50.75 -6.42
N LEU A 507 3.09 50.03 -5.93
CA LEU A 507 1.68 50.22 -6.32
C LEU A 507 0.80 50.57 -5.10
N PRO A 508 0.93 51.78 -4.53
CA PRO A 508 0.20 52.19 -3.34
C PRO A 508 -1.33 52.25 -3.56
N ASN A 509 -1.78 52.49 -4.80
CA ASN A 509 -3.18 52.46 -5.20
C ASN A 509 -3.84 51.06 -4.99
N LEU A 510 -3.07 49.98 -5.10
CA LEU A 510 -3.55 48.60 -4.91
C LEU A 510 -3.38 48.09 -3.47
N LYS A 511 -3.01 48.96 -2.51
CA LYS A 511 -2.78 48.58 -1.10
C LYS A 511 -3.95 47.80 -0.49
N HIS A 512 -5.18 48.15 -0.86
CA HIS A 512 -6.39 47.48 -0.38
C HIS A 512 -6.50 46.03 -0.89
N ILE A 513 -6.05 45.72 -2.11
CA ILE A 513 -6.00 44.36 -2.66
C ILE A 513 -4.95 43.54 -1.92
N PHE A 514 -3.73 44.07 -1.80
CA PHE A 514 -2.67 43.39 -1.07
C PHE A 514 -3.00 43.20 0.42
N ALA A 515 -3.82 44.07 1.03
CA ALA A 515 -4.29 43.92 2.41
C ALA A 515 -5.40 42.85 2.57
N ALA A 516 -6.12 42.55 1.49
CA ALA A 516 -7.10 41.47 1.43
C ALA A 516 -6.44 40.10 1.28
N ILE A 517 -5.31 40.02 0.56
CA ILE A 517 -4.51 38.79 0.45
C ILE A 517 -3.89 38.46 1.81
N LYS A 518 -4.18 37.26 2.31
CA LYS A 518 -3.64 36.71 3.56
C LYS A 518 -2.37 35.90 3.31
N THR A 519 -2.40 35.01 2.32
CA THR A 519 -1.26 34.15 1.95
C THR A 519 -1.30 33.85 0.46
N ILE A 520 -0.12 33.68 -0.15
CA ILE A 520 0.08 33.17 -1.50
C ILE A 520 1.08 32.03 -1.37
N ASN A 521 0.72 30.85 -1.85
CA ASN A 521 1.60 29.69 -1.79
C ASN A 521 1.63 29.01 -3.16
N THR A 522 2.82 28.65 -3.60
CA THR A 522 3.09 27.79 -4.74
C THR A 522 2.58 26.41 -4.42
N LYS A 523 1.68 25.92 -5.27
CA LYS A 523 1.11 24.58 -5.14
C LYS A 523 1.82 23.58 -5.99
N ARG A 524 2.24 23.99 -7.18
CA ARG A 524 2.85 23.11 -8.15
C ARG A 524 3.62 23.91 -9.19
N VAL A 525 4.75 23.37 -9.62
CA VAL A 525 5.38 23.76 -10.89
C VAL A 525 4.69 22.96 -12.01
N GLU A 526 3.98 23.66 -12.89
CA GLU A 526 3.26 23.05 -14.01
C GLU A 526 4.23 22.64 -15.11
N ASN A 527 5.15 23.54 -15.47
CA ASN A 527 6.15 23.31 -16.50
C ASN A 527 7.34 24.29 -16.33
N PHE A 528 8.46 23.99 -16.97
CA PHE A 528 9.54 24.95 -17.16
C PHE A 528 10.19 24.77 -18.54
N TRP A 529 10.74 25.85 -19.08
CA TRP A 529 11.46 25.84 -20.35
C TRP A 529 12.71 26.70 -20.26
N THR A 530 13.78 26.23 -20.87
CA THR A 530 15.06 26.95 -20.96
C THR A 530 15.08 27.85 -22.20
N SER A 531 15.61 29.05 -22.05
CA SER A 531 15.89 29.95 -23.17
C SER A 531 16.88 29.29 -24.14
N ALA A 532 16.76 29.62 -25.44
CA ALA A 532 17.73 29.23 -26.46
C ALA A 532 19.17 29.71 -26.14
N SER A 533 19.30 30.79 -25.35
CA SER A 533 20.61 31.31 -24.90
C SER A 533 21.14 30.63 -23.63
N ASN A 534 20.45 29.64 -23.04
CA ASN A 534 20.81 28.92 -21.80
C ASN A 534 20.98 29.74 -20.51
N ASP A 535 20.93 31.08 -20.56
CA ASP A 535 21.13 31.97 -19.41
C ASP A 535 19.88 32.11 -18.51
N TRP A 536 18.70 31.86 -19.07
CA TRP A 536 17.42 32.05 -18.39
C TRP A 536 16.52 30.83 -18.55
N TYR A 537 15.67 30.61 -17.56
CA TYR A 537 14.57 29.65 -17.67
C TYR A 537 13.29 30.27 -17.15
N THR A 538 12.18 29.89 -17.76
CA THR A 538 10.85 30.30 -17.32
C THR A 538 10.18 29.13 -16.64
N VAL A 539 9.57 29.38 -15.49
CA VAL A 539 8.83 28.39 -14.72
C VAL A 539 7.38 28.82 -14.64
N ARG A 540 6.47 27.94 -15.04
CA ARG A 540 5.03 28.13 -14.85
C ARG A 540 4.62 27.54 -13.51
N LEU A 541 4.07 28.39 -12.64
CA LEU A 541 3.66 28.05 -11.28
C LEU A 541 2.15 28.15 -11.14
N LEU A 542 1.55 27.16 -10.48
CA LEU A 542 0.19 27.24 -9.96
C LEU A 542 0.25 27.74 -8.52
N LEU A 543 -0.41 28.87 -8.25
CA LEU A 543 -0.48 29.51 -6.94
C LEU A 543 -1.86 29.34 -6.33
N HIS A 544 -1.91 29.11 -5.02
CA HIS A 544 -3.11 29.29 -4.22
C HIS A 544 -3.04 30.60 -3.45
N ILE A 545 -4.06 31.43 -3.63
CA ILE A 545 -4.20 32.74 -3.00
C ILE A 545 -5.35 32.67 -1.99
N VAL A 546 -5.07 32.98 -0.75
CA VAL A 546 -6.09 33.06 0.32
C VAL A 546 -6.38 34.53 0.59
N ALA A 547 -7.64 34.94 0.50
CA ALA A 547 -8.07 36.30 0.78
C ALA A 547 -9.07 36.37 1.95
N LYS A 548 -9.06 37.49 2.67
CA LYS A 548 -10.06 37.83 3.69
C LYS A 548 -11.43 38.00 3.03
N CYS A 549 -12.50 37.59 3.73
CA CYS A 549 -13.85 38.02 3.39
C CYS A 549 -13.96 39.55 3.40
N ALA A 550 -14.28 40.16 2.26
CA ALA A 550 -14.79 41.53 2.21
C ALA A 550 -16.30 41.48 1.97
N LYS A 551 -17.11 42.14 2.82
CA LYS A 551 -18.57 42.26 2.62
C LYS A 551 -18.95 42.81 1.23
N LYS A 552 -18.06 43.59 0.61
CA LYS A 552 -18.26 44.18 -0.73
C LYS A 552 -18.12 43.18 -1.89
N TRP A 553 -17.55 42.00 -1.68
CA TRP A 553 -17.38 40.98 -2.72
C TRP A 553 -18.66 40.16 -2.98
N ASN A 554 -19.73 40.38 -2.22
CA ASN A 554 -21.06 39.83 -2.50
C ASN A 554 -21.88 40.72 -3.45
N LYS A 555 -21.38 41.92 -3.80
CA LYS A 555 -22.04 42.85 -4.73
C LYS A 555 -21.37 42.90 -6.12
N ALA A 556 -20.20 42.32 -6.27
CA ALA A 556 -19.69 42.02 -7.59
C ALA A 556 -20.42 40.77 -8.06
N GLU A 557 -21.17 40.86 -9.15
CA GLU A 557 -21.63 39.72 -9.95
C GLU A 557 -20.41 38.94 -10.46
N LEU A 558 -19.69 38.28 -9.56
CA LEU A 558 -18.86 37.15 -9.90
C LEU A 558 -19.84 35.99 -10.03
N LEU A 559 -20.16 35.71 -11.29
CA LEU A 559 -20.84 34.54 -11.83
C LEU A 559 -21.01 33.43 -10.79
N GLU A 560 -22.26 32.96 -10.62
CA GLU A 560 -22.52 31.74 -9.88
C GLU A 560 -21.48 30.69 -10.28
N PRO A 561 -20.89 29.95 -9.31
CA PRO A 561 -19.95 28.90 -9.63
C PRO A 561 -20.70 27.77 -10.35
N GLU A 562 -20.80 27.88 -11.67
CA GLU A 562 -21.21 26.79 -12.54
C GLU A 562 -20.19 25.67 -12.38
N SER A 563 -20.64 24.57 -11.77
CA SER A 563 -19.97 23.27 -11.72
C SER A 563 -18.57 23.22 -11.08
N ASN A 564 -18.29 22.07 -10.46
CA ASN A 564 -17.02 21.78 -9.79
C ASN A 564 -15.87 21.54 -10.80
N GLU A 565 -15.44 22.59 -11.49
CA GLU A 565 -14.13 22.63 -12.12
C GLU A 565 -13.29 23.69 -11.41
N ILE A 566 -12.05 23.33 -11.09
CA ILE A 566 -11.07 24.25 -10.51
C ILE A 566 -10.99 25.47 -11.44
N GLY A 567 -11.56 26.59 -10.97
CA GLY A 567 -11.81 27.77 -11.77
C GLY A 567 -10.57 28.26 -12.49
N LYS A 568 -10.56 28.09 -13.82
CA LYS A 568 -9.71 28.85 -14.73
C LYS A 568 -10.18 30.30 -14.74
N LEU A 569 -9.61 31.10 -13.85
CA LEU A 569 -9.43 32.53 -14.10
C LEU A 569 -7.96 32.74 -14.45
N SER A 570 -7.67 32.62 -15.74
CA SER A 570 -6.36 32.97 -16.31
C SER A 570 -6.20 34.48 -16.28
N PHE A 571 -5.52 34.99 -15.25
CA PHE A 571 -4.91 36.31 -15.33
C PHE A 571 -3.61 36.16 -16.12
N ILE A 572 -3.61 36.59 -17.39
CA ILE A 572 -2.35 36.82 -18.11
C ILE A 572 -1.71 38.04 -17.45
N VAL A 573 -0.83 37.81 -16.49
CA VAL A 573 0.08 38.86 -16.02
C VAL A 573 1.21 38.93 -17.04
N SER A 574 1.16 39.95 -17.88
CA SER A 574 2.21 40.25 -18.86
C SER A 574 3.60 40.26 -18.21
N ALA A 575 4.54 39.59 -18.88
CA ALA A 575 5.92 39.39 -18.46
C ALA A 575 6.53 40.69 -17.93
N SER A 576 6.86 40.70 -16.63
CA SER A 576 7.60 41.79 -16.01
C SER A 576 9.02 41.28 -15.77
N PHE A 577 10.00 41.93 -16.41
CA PHE A 577 11.43 41.71 -16.19
C PHE A 577 11.79 41.88 -14.72
N ILE A 578 12.50 40.91 -14.14
CA ILE A 578 13.04 40.97 -12.78
C ILE A 578 14.57 41.04 -12.89
N PRO A 579 15.20 42.21 -12.72
CA PRO A 579 16.59 42.27 -12.32
C PRO A 579 16.65 42.07 -10.79
N GLY A 580 16.98 40.87 -10.35
CA GLY A 580 17.37 40.64 -8.95
C GLY A 580 18.84 41.02 -8.79
N SER A 581 19.17 41.95 -7.88
CA SER A 581 20.55 42.18 -7.47
C SER A 581 20.99 41.01 -6.58
N CYS A 582 22.03 40.30 -6.99
CA CYS A 582 22.57 39.19 -6.21
C CYS A 582 23.33 39.77 -4.98
N ASN A 583 22.90 39.38 -3.78
CA ASN A 583 23.64 39.49 -2.53
C ASN A 583 23.58 38.15 -1.81
#